data_AF-B7AVV5-F1
#
_entry.id   AF-B7AVV5-F1
#
_cell.length_a   1.000
_cell.length_b   1.000
_cell.length_c   1.000
_cell.angle_alpha   90.00
_cell.angle_beta   90.00
_cell.angle_gamma   90.00
#
_symmetry.space_group_name_H-M   'P 1'
#
loop_
_entity.id
_entity.type
_entity.pdbx_description
1 polymer ?
#
loop_
_entity_poly.entity_id
_entity_poly.type
_entity_poly.pdbx_seq_one_letter_code
_entity_poly.pdbx_strand_id
1 'polypeptide(L)'
;MEKKGKLELTWVGKYEEEKLEPRILIEDKSKSYGNPNTENMLIHGDNLLALKALENKYTGMIKCIYIDPPYNTGTAFEHYDDNLEHSIWLGIMKKRLEILRNLLAEDGTIWIQIDDEEQAYLKVLCDEIFGRNNFVNMISVNMKNVAGASGGGEDKRLKKNCEYILVYAKNYDLLPLFNGPYKYTEMSELIQQYIDEGKSWKYTSVLVNPGEKEYIGSTVDGDGNEIKIYKRSGVETLSINQVAKREGLTTQEAYKKIRNKCI
;
A
#
# COMPACT_ATOMS: atom_id res chain seq x y z
N MET A 1 13.15 -20.96 39.09
CA MET A 1 12.01 -21.17 38.19
C MET A 1 12.30 -20.44 36.89
N GLU A 2 12.61 -21.16 35.82
CA GLU A 2 12.66 -20.55 34.50
C GLU A 2 11.25 -20.07 34.14
N LYS A 3 11.09 -18.76 33.96
CA LYS A 3 9.85 -18.18 33.44
C LYS A 3 9.75 -18.57 31.96
N LYS A 4 9.00 -19.63 31.66
CA LYS A 4 8.79 -20.18 30.30
C LYS A 4 7.67 -19.49 29.51
N GLY A 5 6.97 -18.52 30.10
CA GLY A 5 5.89 -17.80 29.43
C GLY A 5 6.42 -16.84 28.36
N LYS A 6 5.84 -16.88 27.16
CA LYS A 6 6.00 -15.82 26.15
C LYS A 6 5.02 -14.68 26.47
N LEU A 7 5.29 -13.48 25.96
CA LEU A 7 4.35 -12.35 26.05
C LEU A 7 3.03 -12.72 25.36
N GLU A 8 1.91 -12.50 26.04
CA GLU A 8 0.57 -12.82 25.55
C GLU A 8 -0.44 -11.77 26.04
N LEU A 9 -1.38 -11.38 25.17
CA LEU A 9 -2.56 -10.62 25.54
C LEU A 9 -3.68 -11.59 25.95
N THR A 10 -4.28 -11.41 27.12
CA THR A 10 -5.36 -12.27 27.63
C THR A 10 -6.64 -11.47 27.87
N TRP A 11 -7.79 -12.12 27.70
CA TRP A 11 -9.11 -11.57 27.98
C TRP A 11 -10.12 -12.70 28.27
N VAL A 12 -11.30 -12.34 28.81
CA VAL A 12 -12.36 -13.31 29.12
C VAL A 12 -12.88 -13.92 27.82
N GLY A 13 -12.96 -15.25 27.76
CA GLY A 13 -13.44 -15.98 26.58
C GLY A 13 -12.42 -16.17 25.45
N LYS A 14 -11.15 -15.75 25.61
CA LYS A 14 -10.09 -15.92 24.57
C LYS A 14 -9.96 -17.36 24.03
N TYR A 15 -10.08 -18.34 24.94
CA TYR A 15 -9.88 -19.76 24.66
C TYR A 15 -11.20 -20.55 24.51
N GLU A 16 -12.34 -19.85 24.48
CA GLU A 16 -13.62 -20.49 24.22
C GLU A 16 -13.73 -20.82 22.72
N GLU A 17 -13.77 -22.10 22.40
CA GLU A 17 -13.97 -22.56 21.02
C GLU A 17 -15.46 -22.68 20.71
N GLU A 18 -15.86 -22.05 19.61
CA GLU A 18 -17.20 -22.20 19.05
C GLU A 18 -17.13 -23.08 17.81
N LYS A 19 -17.92 -24.16 17.80
CA LYS A 19 -18.02 -25.03 16.62
C LYS A 19 -18.91 -24.35 15.57
N LEU A 20 -18.26 -23.79 14.56
CA LEU A 20 -18.93 -23.22 13.40
C LEU A 20 -19.16 -24.29 12.34
N GLU A 21 -20.42 -24.61 12.07
CA GLU A 21 -20.80 -25.50 10.98
C GLU A 21 -20.65 -24.79 9.61
N PRO A 22 -19.94 -25.39 8.63
CA PRO A 22 -19.79 -24.80 7.31
C PRO A 22 -21.15 -24.60 6.63
N ARG A 23 -21.32 -23.44 5.99
CA ARG A 23 -22.51 -23.14 5.17
C ARG A 23 -22.20 -23.34 3.69
N ILE A 24 -23.21 -23.72 2.92
CA ILE A 24 -23.12 -23.81 1.46
C ILE A 24 -23.48 -22.45 0.88
N LEU A 25 -22.65 -21.93 -0.04
CA LEU A 25 -22.95 -20.72 -0.79
C LEU A 25 -23.99 -21.05 -1.86
N ILE A 26 -25.10 -20.31 -1.86
CA ILE A 26 -26.20 -20.46 -2.83
C ILE A 26 -26.20 -19.22 -3.72
N GLU A 27 -26.08 -19.42 -5.03
CA GLU A 27 -26.13 -18.33 -6.01
C GLU A 27 -27.56 -17.81 -6.19
N ASP A 28 -27.76 -16.50 -6.03
CA ASP A 28 -28.97 -15.80 -6.42
C ASP A 28 -28.78 -15.12 -7.78
N LYS A 29 -29.12 -15.84 -8.85
CA LYS A 29 -28.97 -15.38 -10.23
C LYS A 29 -29.73 -14.09 -10.54
N SER A 30 -30.77 -13.77 -9.76
CA SER A 30 -31.53 -12.52 -9.94
C SER A 30 -30.72 -11.27 -9.57
N LYS A 31 -29.67 -11.43 -8.76
CA LYS A 31 -28.79 -10.35 -8.29
C LYS A 31 -27.46 -10.29 -9.05
N SER A 32 -27.20 -11.23 -9.95
CA SER A 32 -26.00 -11.24 -10.78
C SER A 32 -26.07 -10.12 -11.82
N TYR A 33 -24.98 -9.38 -11.99
CA TYR A 33 -24.87 -8.27 -12.93
C TYR A 33 -23.51 -8.25 -13.62
N GLY A 34 -23.47 -7.78 -14.87
CA GLY A 34 -22.24 -7.68 -15.66
C GLY A 34 -21.91 -8.95 -16.43
N ASN A 35 -20.61 -9.19 -16.66
CA ASN A 35 -20.14 -10.31 -17.46
C ASN A 35 -20.24 -11.64 -16.66
N PRO A 36 -20.99 -12.64 -17.14
CA PRO A 36 -21.18 -13.91 -16.44
C PRO A 36 -19.92 -14.78 -16.38
N ASN A 37 -18.89 -14.48 -17.19
CA ASN A 37 -17.62 -15.20 -17.19
C ASN A 37 -16.61 -14.62 -16.20
N THR A 38 -17.02 -13.72 -15.31
CA THR A 38 -16.14 -13.24 -14.23
C THR A 38 -16.18 -14.21 -13.05
N GLU A 39 -15.08 -14.30 -12.32
CA GLU A 39 -14.99 -15.10 -11.08
C GLU A 39 -15.32 -14.26 -9.82
N ASN A 40 -15.84 -13.05 -10.01
CA ASN A 40 -16.16 -12.13 -8.91
C ASN A 40 -17.38 -12.60 -8.14
N MET A 41 -17.36 -12.43 -6.83
CA MET A 41 -18.44 -12.87 -5.94
C MET A 41 -18.79 -11.76 -4.95
N LEU A 42 -20.10 -11.58 -4.70
CA LEU A 42 -20.62 -10.81 -3.57
C LEU A 42 -21.41 -11.76 -2.69
N ILE A 43 -21.02 -11.89 -1.42
CA ILE A 43 -21.66 -12.78 -0.46
C ILE A 43 -22.41 -11.94 0.56
N HIS A 44 -23.70 -12.20 0.72
CA HIS A 44 -24.54 -11.55 1.73
C HIS A 44 -24.78 -12.49 2.91
N GLY A 45 -24.42 -12.06 4.11
CA GLY A 45 -24.63 -12.79 5.35
C GLY A 45 -23.63 -12.36 6.43
N ASP A 46 -23.62 -13.07 7.55
CA ASP A 46 -22.57 -12.91 8.56
C ASP A 46 -21.20 -13.31 7.96
N ASN A 47 -20.22 -12.42 8.09
CA ASN A 47 -18.90 -12.60 7.49
C ASN A 47 -18.12 -13.78 8.09
N LEU A 48 -18.33 -14.15 9.36
CA LEU A 48 -17.67 -15.31 9.96
C LEU A 48 -18.14 -16.60 9.29
N LEU A 49 -19.45 -16.74 9.04
CA LEU A 49 -20.01 -17.87 8.31
C LEU A 49 -19.61 -17.87 6.83
N ALA A 50 -19.56 -16.70 6.19
CA ALA A 50 -19.12 -16.56 4.81
C ALA A 50 -17.64 -16.97 4.66
N LEU A 51 -16.77 -16.48 5.53
CA LEU A 51 -15.35 -16.84 5.57
C LEU A 51 -15.17 -18.34 5.79
N LYS A 52 -15.95 -18.93 6.71
CA LYS A 52 -15.92 -20.37 6.97
C LYS A 52 -16.32 -21.20 5.74
N ALA A 53 -17.30 -20.72 4.97
CA ALA A 53 -17.70 -21.37 3.72
C ALA A 53 -16.60 -21.29 2.64
N LEU A 54 -15.83 -20.19 2.61
CA LEU A 54 -14.75 -19.99 1.64
C LEU A 54 -13.53 -20.90 1.90
N GLU A 55 -13.26 -21.30 3.15
CA GLU A 55 -12.10 -22.16 3.49
C GLU A 55 -12.05 -23.44 2.66
N ASN A 56 -13.20 -24.04 2.34
CA ASN A 56 -13.29 -25.28 1.59
C ASN A 56 -12.65 -25.19 0.20
N LYS A 57 -12.66 -24.00 -0.43
CA LYS A 57 -12.19 -23.82 -1.81
C LYS A 57 -10.97 -22.90 -1.91
N TYR A 58 -10.86 -21.90 -1.03
CA TYR A 58 -9.92 -20.78 -1.21
C TYR A 58 -8.79 -20.74 -0.17
N THR A 59 -8.65 -21.77 0.66
CA THR A 59 -7.50 -21.89 1.59
C THR A 59 -6.18 -21.80 0.82
N GLY A 60 -5.28 -20.91 1.25
CA GLY A 60 -3.98 -20.74 0.61
C GLY A 60 -3.99 -20.02 -0.74
N MET A 61 -5.12 -19.44 -1.17
CA MET A 61 -5.26 -18.89 -2.52
C MET A 61 -5.35 -17.37 -2.57
N ILE A 62 -5.71 -16.71 -1.46
CA ILE A 62 -5.99 -15.28 -1.45
C ILE A 62 -4.69 -14.47 -1.37
N LYS A 63 -4.43 -13.64 -2.40
CA LYS A 63 -3.21 -12.82 -2.48
C LYS A 63 -3.26 -11.56 -1.63
N CYS A 64 -4.45 -10.95 -1.51
CA CYS A 64 -4.63 -9.70 -0.83
C CYS A 64 -5.98 -9.71 -0.11
N ILE A 65 -5.97 -9.33 1.15
CA ILE A 65 -7.16 -9.11 1.97
C ILE A 65 -7.10 -7.67 2.46
N TYR A 66 -8.18 -6.93 2.27
CA TYR A 66 -8.37 -5.63 2.89
C TYR A 66 -9.65 -5.67 3.71
N ILE A 67 -9.59 -5.23 4.97
CA ILE A 67 -10.74 -5.14 5.85
C ILE A 67 -10.76 -3.80 6.59
N ASP A 68 -11.98 -3.32 6.81
CA ASP A 68 -12.31 -2.12 7.57
C ASP A 68 -13.30 -2.53 8.68
N PRO A 69 -12.81 -3.17 9.77
CA PRO A 69 -13.65 -3.63 10.87
C PRO A 69 -14.29 -2.44 11.63
N PRO A 70 -15.34 -2.66 12.43
CA PRO A 70 -15.86 -1.63 13.34
C PRO A 70 -14.75 -1.15 14.28
N TYR A 71 -14.64 0.17 14.47
CA TYR A 71 -13.57 0.81 15.24
C TYR A 71 -13.82 0.83 16.74
N ASN A 72 -15.05 0.49 17.16
CA ASN A 72 -15.49 0.52 18.55
C ASN A 72 -15.52 1.93 19.15
N THR A 73 -15.98 2.92 18.37
CA THR A 73 -15.90 4.36 18.73
C THR A 73 -17.01 4.82 19.69
N GLY A 74 -17.95 3.95 20.03
CA GLY A 74 -19.15 4.29 20.80
C GLY A 74 -20.28 4.93 19.96
N THR A 75 -20.14 4.95 18.62
CA THR A 75 -21.13 5.56 17.73
C THR A 75 -22.23 4.55 17.37
N ALA A 76 -23.50 4.94 17.46
CA ALA A 76 -24.59 4.05 17.04
C ALA A 76 -24.65 3.96 15.50
N PHE A 77 -24.34 2.79 14.94
CA PHE A 77 -24.60 2.48 13.53
C PHE A 77 -25.84 1.58 13.40
N GLU A 78 -26.58 1.70 12.30
CA GLU A 78 -27.81 0.91 12.08
C GLU A 78 -27.58 -0.60 11.91
N HIS A 79 -26.36 -1.01 11.54
CA HIS A 79 -26.08 -2.37 11.07
C HIS A 79 -25.07 -3.15 11.92
N TYR A 80 -24.42 -2.52 12.90
CA TYR A 80 -23.52 -3.18 13.85
C TYR A 80 -23.38 -2.36 15.14
N ASP A 81 -23.06 -3.04 16.24
CA ASP A 81 -22.76 -2.42 17.52
C ASP A 81 -21.29 -1.98 17.54
N ASP A 82 -21.06 -0.67 17.62
CA ASP A 82 -19.73 -0.05 17.67
C ASP A 82 -19.41 0.46 19.09
N ASN A 83 -20.07 -0.10 20.11
CA ASN A 83 -19.83 0.18 21.53
C ASN A 83 -19.70 -1.12 22.34
N LEU A 84 -18.84 -2.02 21.86
CA LEU A 84 -18.51 -3.28 22.50
C LEU A 84 -17.44 -3.07 23.57
N GLU A 85 -17.48 -3.89 24.62
CA GLU A 85 -16.33 -3.98 25.52
C GLU A 85 -15.15 -4.66 24.78
N HIS A 86 -13.93 -4.19 25.01
CA HIS A 86 -12.73 -4.59 24.26
C HIS A 86 -12.53 -6.12 24.15
N SER A 87 -12.85 -6.88 25.20
CA SER A 87 -12.74 -8.36 25.18
C SER A 87 -13.71 -9.00 24.20
N ILE A 88 -14.91 -8.42 24.04
CA ILE A 88 -15.92 -8.86 23.08
C ILE A 88 -15.43 -8.56 21.67
N TRP A 89 -14.94 -7.34 21.42
CA TRP A 89 -14.39 -6.94 20.12
C TRP A 89 -13.23 -7.85 19.71
N LEU A 90 -12.30 -8.13 20.63
CA LEU A 90 -11.19 -9.06 20.40
C LEU A 90 -11.66 -10.48 20.10
N GLY A 91 -12.70 -10.96 20.79
CA GLY A 91 -13.31 -12.26 20.51
C GLY A 91 -13.91 -12.34 19.10
N ILE A 92 -14.58 -11.28 18.65
CA ILE A 92 -15.14 -11.17 17.30
C ILE A 92 -14.04 -11.16 16.24
N MET A 93 -12.98 -10.38 16.47
CA MET A 93 -11.87 -10.22 15.53
C MET A 93 -10.99 -11.46 15.44
N LYS A 94 -10.64 -12.08 16.58
CA LYS A 94 -9.78 -13.28 16.63
C LYS A 94 -10.29 -14.38 15.69
N LYS A 95 -11.57 -14.73 15.80
CA LYS A 95 -12.22 -15.77 14.98
C LYS A 95 -12.09 -15.49 13.47
N ARG A 96 -12.25 -14.23 13.08
CA ARG A 96 -12.19 -13.81 11.66
C ARG A 96 -10.75 -13.81 11.16
N LEU A 97 -9.83 -13.25 11.93
CA LEU A 97 -8.41 -13.17 11.56
C LEU A 97 -7.77 -14.56 11.43
N GLU A 98 -8.13 -15.51 12.29
CA GLU A 98 -7.70 -16.92 12.18
C GLU A 98 -8.10 -17.52 10.82
N ILE A 99 -9.34 -17.32 10.38
CA ILE A 99 -9.81 -17.81 9.07
C ILE A 99 -9.14 -17.04 7.92
N LEU A 100 -9.05 -15.72 8.01
CA LEU A 100 -8.40 -14.89 6.97
C LEU A 100 -6.95 -15.32 6.76
N ARG A 101 -6.23 -15.66 7.84
CA ARG A 101 -4.87 -16.22 7.76
C ARG A 101 -4.82 -17.54 7.00
N ASN A 102 -5.81 -18.43 7.17
CA ASN A 102 -5.88 -19.70 6.44
C ASN A 102 -6.14 -19.47 4.94
N LEU A 103 -7.00 -18.51 4.62
CA LEU A 103 -7.33 -18.15 3.24
C LEU A 103 -6.15 -17.53 2.48
N LEU A 104 -5.27 -16.78 3.15
CA LEU A 104 -4.11 -16.15 2.52
C LEU A 104 -3.20 -17.19 1.85
N ALA A 105 -2.70 -16.84 0.67
CA ALA A 105 -1.54 -17.49 0.04
C ALA A 105 -0.27 -17.24 0.86
N GLU A 106 0.76 -18.07 0.69
CA GLU A 106 2.03 -17.94 1.42
C GLU A 106 2.72 -16.59 1.21
N ASP A 107 2.64 -16.04 0.00
CA ASP A 107 3.11 -14.70 -0.38
C ASP A 107 2.01 -13.62 -0.28
N GLY A 108 0.88 -13.94 0.38
CA GLY A 108 -0.27 -13.06 0.50
C GLY A 108 -0.13 -12.03 1.63
N THR A 109 -0.91 -10.95 1.52
CA THR A 109 -0.94 -9.86 2.52
C THR A 109 -2.35 -9.55 3.01
N ILE A 110 -2.44 -9.09 4.26
CA ILE A 110 -3.64 -8.52 4.85
C ILE A 110 -3.39 -7.08 5.28
N TRP A 111 -4.39 -6.25 5.03
CA TRP A 111 -4.42 -4.81 5.28
C TRP A 111 -5.65 -4.52 6.13
N ILE A 112 -5.45 -4.02 7.34
CA ILE A 112 -6.52 -3.83 8.32
C ILE A 112 -6.54 -2.36 8.70
N GLN A 113 -7.58 -1.64 8.28
CA GLN A 113 -7.77 -0.25 8.67
C GLN A 113 -8.39 -0.18 10.08
N ILE A 114 -7.92 0.76 10.89
CA ILE A 114 -8.37 0.94 12.28
C ILE A 114 -8.05 2.35 12.78
N ASP A 115 -8.82 2.87 13.73
CA ASP A 115 -8.49 4.10 14.45
C ASP A 115 -7.51 3.87 15.61
N ASP A 116 -7.33 4.85 16.50
CA ASP A 116 -6.41 4.71 17.64
C ASP A 116 -6.99 3.95 18.85
N GLU A 117 -8.27 3.60 18.86
CA GLU A 117 -8.94 2.99 20.02
C GLU A 117 -8.55 1.51 20.17
N GLU A 118 -8.69 0.74 19.09
CA GLU A 118 -8.42 -0.72 19.10
C GLU A 118 -7.08 -1.12 18.46
N GLN A 119 -6.36 -0.17 17.85
CA GLN A 119 -5.14 -0.46 17.07
C GLN A 119 -4.08 -1.23 17.86
N ALA A 120 -3.85 -0.86 19.13
CA ALA A 120 -2.83 -1.49 19.94
C ALA A 120 -3.18 -2.95 20.25
N TYR A 121 -4.44 -3.22 20.60
CA TYR A 121 -4.92 -4.57 20.89
C TYR A 121 -4.95 -5.44 19.63
N LEU A 122 -5.45 -4.88 18.52
CA LEU A 122 -5.46 -5.53 17.21
C LEU A 122 -4.04 -5.88 16.74
N LYS A 123 -3.06 -5.00 16.95
CA LYS A 123 -1.65 -5.25 16.62
C LYS A 123 -1.09 -6.44 17.38
N VAL A 124 -1.37 -6.54 18.67
CA VAL A 124 -0.90 -7.67 19.50
C VAL A 124 -1.62 -8.96 19.10
N LEU A 125 -2.91 -8.89 18.81
CA LEU A 125 -3.67 -10.04 18.29
C LEU A 125 -3.12 -10.51 16.93
N CYS A 126 -2.77 -9.60 16.03
CA CYS A 126 -2.17 -9.94 14.74
C CYS A 126 -0.76 -10.54 14.91
N ASP A 127 0.04 -10.06 15.86
CA ASP A 127 1.33 -10.68 16.19
C ASP A 127 1.18 -12.14 16.64
N GLU A 128 0.11 -12.46 17.37
CA GLU A 128 -0.21 -13.83 17.78
C GLU A 128 -0.64 -14.71 16.61
N ILE A 129 -1.53 -14.19 15.75
CA ILE A 129 -2.13 -14.95 14.64
C ILE A 129 -1.17 -15.08 13.46
N PHE A 130 -0.65 -13.96 12.95
CA PHE A 130 0.21 -13.93 11.76
C PHE A 130 1.68 -14.16 12.10
N GLY A 131 2.08 -13.93 13.36
CA GLY A 131 3.47 -13.98 13.78
C GLY A 131 4.14 -12.62 13.66
N ARG A 132 4.86 -12.19 14.71
CA ARG A 132 5.51 -10.87 14.76
C ARG A 132 6.51 -10.63 13.63
N ASN A 133 7.23 -11.65 13.17
CA ASN A 133 8.18 -11.53 12.06
C ASN A 133 7.49 -11.27 10.71
N ASN A 134 6.18 -11.48 10.64
CA ASN A 134 5.39 -11.24 9.44
C ASN A 134 4.71 -9.86 9.41
N PHE A 135 4.97 -9.03 10.42
CA PHE A 135 4.57 -7.62 10.39
C PHE A 135 5.36 -6.88 9.31
N VAL A 136 4.64 -6.25 8.38
CA VAL A 136 5.25 -5.51 7.26
C VAL A 136 5.39 -4.04 7.63
N ASN A 137 4.28 -3.38 7.96
CA ASN A 137 4.28 -1.96 8.31
C ASN A 137 2.97 -1.53 8.98
N MET A 138 2.99 -0.34 9.56
CA MET A 138 1.80 0.40 9.97
C MET A 138 1.78 1.75 9.25
N ILE A 139 0.77 1.95 8.42
CA ILE A 139 0.62 3.16 7.62
C ILE A 139 -0.30 4.11 8.36
N SER A 140 0.14 5.35 8.61
CA SER A 140 -0.74 6.41 9.10
C SER A 140 -1.47 7.07 7.93
N VAL A 141 -2.80 7.07 7.98
CA VAL A 141 -3.67 7.67 6.97
C VAL A 141 -4.22 8.98 7.51
N ASN A 142 -3.90 10.10 6.87
CA ASN A 142 -4.44 11.39 7.24
C ASN A 142 -5.86 11.54 6.67
N MET A 143 -6.87 11.44 7.53
CA MET A 143 -8.28 11.46 7.14
C MET A 143 -8.87 12.86 7.02
N LYS A 144 -8.24 13.87 7.66
CA LYS A 144 -8.71 15.27 7.63
C LYS A 144 -7.53 16.22 7.53
N ASN A 145 -7.55 17.07 6.50
CA ASN A 145 -6.67 18.23 6.45
C ASN A 145 -6.99 19.14 7.63
N VAL A 146 -5.97 19.49 8.43
CA VAL A 146 -6.11 20.42 9.54
C VAL A 146 -6.62 21.75 8.98
N ALA A 147 -7.91 22.03 9.15
CA ALA A 147 -8.40 23.40 9.02
C ALA A 147 -7.58 24.23 10.01
N GLY A 148 -6.97 25.32 9.52
CA GLY A 148 -5.90 26.07 10.18
C GLY A 148 -6.17 26.51 11.62
N ALA A 149 -5.20 27.21 12.19
CA ALA A 149 -5.03 27.55 13.62
C ALA A 149 -6.20 28.29 14.33
N SER A 150 -7.37 28.44 13.72
CA SER A 150 -8.50 29.22 14.22
C SER A 150 -9.76 28.39 14.56
N GLY A 151 -9.72 27.06 14.50
CA GLY A 151 -10.91 26.21 14.66
C GLY A 151 -10.83 25.09 15.69
N GLY A 152 -10.03 25.21 16.75
CA GLY A 152 -10.05 24.25 17.85
C GLY A 152 -10.25 25.00 19.15
N GLY A 153 -11.39 24.81 19.80
CA GLY A 153 -11.50 25.19 21.21
C GLY A 153 -10.39 24.52 22.00
N GLU A 154 -9.97 25.14 23.11
CA GLU A 154 -9.03 24.54 24.04
C GLU A 154 -9.61 23.22 24.57
N ASP A 155 -9.17 22.11 23.99
CA ASP A 155 -9.41 20.77 24.50
C ASP A 155 -8.08 20.24 25.04
N LYS A 156 -8.15 19.43 26.09
CA LYS A 156 -6.99 18.69 26.63
C LYS A 156 -6.47 17.66 25.62
N ARG A 157 -7.24 17.35 24.58
CA ARG A 157 -6.93 16.35 23.56
C ARG A 157 -6.37 16.99 22.29
N LEU A 158 -5.31 16.38 21.76
CA LEU A 158 -4.86 16.66 20.40
C LEU A 158 -5.93 16.19 19.41
N LYS A 159 -6.08 16.91 18.30
CA LYS A 159 -7.04 16.53 17.24
C LYS A 159 -6.63 15.18 16.63
N LYS A 160 -7.49 14.17 16.80
CA LYS A 160 -7.37 12.87 16.13
C LYS A 160 -7.73 13.04 14.64
N ASN A 161 -6.71 13.10 13.79
CA ASN A 161 -6.88 13.25 12.33
C ASN A 161 -6.34 12.06 11.54
N CYS A 162 -5.70 11.12 12.22
CA CYS A 162 -5.06 9.97 11.58
C CYS A 162 -5.78 8.69 11.97
N GLU A 163 -5.96 7.84 10.98
CA GLU A 163 -6.24 6.41 11.14
C GLU A 163 -4.99 5.62 10.79
N TYR A 164 -5.03 4.31 11.00
CA TYR A 164 -3.93 3.40 10.75
C TYR A 164 -4.35 2.26 9.83
N ILE A 165 -3.43 1.80 9.00
CA ILE A 165 -3.56 0.53 8.29
C ILE A 165 -2.43 -0.38 8.76
N LEU A 166 -2.78 -1.47 9.43
CA LEU A 166 -1.87 -2.53 9.81
C LEU A 166 -1.66 -3.49 8.63
N VAL A 167 -0.41 -3.78 8.32
CA VAL A 167 -0.03 -4.63 7.20
C VAL A 167 0.75 -5.84 7.70
N TYR A 168 0.25 -7.03 7.38
CA TYR A 168 0.91 -8.30 7.65
C TYR A 168 1.01 -9.14 6.38
N ALA A 169 2.13 -9.85 6.24
CA ALA A 169 2.26 -10.94 5.30
C ALA A 169 1.79 -12.25 5.95
N LYS A 170 1.48 -13.27 5.16
CA LYS A 170 1.37 -14.64 5.70
C LYS A 170 2.77 -15.20 6.00
N ASN A 171 3.69 -15.03 5.06
CA ASN A 171 5.11 -15.33 5.21
C ASN A 171 5.94 -14.20 4.59
N TYR A 172 6.60 -13.41 5.45
CA TYR A 172 7.38 -12.25 5.02
C TYR A 172 8.54 -12.62 4.08
N ASP A 173 9.18 -13.78 4.30
CA ASP A 173 10.31 -14.21 3.48
C ASP A 173 9.92 -14.52 2.03
N LEU A 174 8.63 -14.77 1.78
CA LEU A 174 8.07 -15.06 0.46
C LEU A 174 7.37 -13.84 -0.16
N LEU A 175 7.28 -12.73 0.57
CA LEU A 175 6.58 -11.53 0.11
C LEU A 175 7.34 -10.89 -1.06
N PRO A 176 6.72 -10.72 -2.25
CA PRO A 176 7.34 -9.99 -3.34
C PRO A 176 7.49 -8.51 -2.98
N LEU A 177 8.47 -7.85 -3.61
CA LEU A 177 8.61 -6.40 -3.51
C LEU A 177 7.32 -5.72 -3.98
N PHE A 178 6.86 -4.73 -3.21
CA PHE A 178 5.79 -3.83 -3.65
C PHE A 178 6.30 -2.99 -4.80
N ASN A 179 5.95 -3.39 -6.02
CA ASN A 179 6.16 -2.55 -7.19
C ASN A 179 5.17 -1.40 -7.10
N GLY A 180 5.66 -0.16 -7.08
CA GLY A 180 4.80 1.01 -7.18
C GLY A 180 3.92 0.96 -8.43
N PRO A 181 2.79 1.70 -8.47
CA PRO A 181 1.95 1.76 -9.65
C PRO A 181 2.71 2.47 -10.79
N TYR A 182 3.55 1.74 -11.50
CA TYR A 182 4.15 2.21 -12.73
C TYR A 182 3.09 2.16 -13.81
N LYS A 183 2.32 3.25 -13.95
CA LYS A 183 1.59 3.48 -15.17
C LYS A 183 2.61 3.92 -16.21
N TYR A 184 2.87 3.05 -17.18
CA TYR A 184 3.61 3.47 -18.36
C TYR A 184 2.85 4.61 -19.03
N THR A 185 3.48 5.77 -19.11
CA THR A 185 2.98 6.92 -19.86
C THR A 185 4.04 7.28 -20.87
N GLU A 186 3.67 7.33 -22.15
CA GLU A 186 4.60 7.77 -23.18
C GLU A 186 5.02 9.21 -22.94
N MET A 187 6.31 9.49 -23.12
CA MET A 187 6.88 10.83 -22.85
C MET A 187 6.15 11.92 -23.65
N SER A 188 5.71 11.62 -24.87
CA SER A 188 4.95 12.56 -25.70
C SER A 188 3.57 12.88 -25.15
N GLU A 189 2.88 11.90 -24.55
CA GLU A 189 1.56 12.12 -23.95
C GLU A 189 1.70 13.00 -22.71
N LEU A 190 2.71 12.75 -21.88
CA LEU A 190 3.01 13.56 -20.70
C LEU A 190 3.34 15.01 -21.07
N ILE A 191 4.16 15.21 -22.12
CA ILE A 191 4.52 16.56 -22.59
C ILE A 191 3.28 17.29 -23.12
N GLN A 192 2.42 16.62 -23.90
CA GLN A 192 1.20 17.24 -24.42
C GLN A 192 0.25 17.63 -23.29
N GLN A 193 0.06 16.75 -22.29
CA GLN A 193 -0.74 17.06 -21.11
C GLN A 193 -0.21 18.30 -20.38
N TYR A 194 1.12 18.44 -20.23
CA TYR A 194 1.70 19.59 -19.54
C TYR A 194 1.48 20.88 -20.32
N ILE A 195 1.56 20.83 -21.65
CA ILE A 195 1.24 21.96 -22.53
C ILE A 195 -0.23 22.37 -22.36
N ASP A 196 -1.14 21.41 -22.40
CA ASP A 196 -2.59 21.64 -22.29
C ASP A 196 -2.97 22.21 -20.91
N GLU A 197 -2.28 21.76 -19.86
CA GLU A 197 -2.45 22.24 -18.48
C GLU A 197 -1.67 23.55 -18.18
N GLY A 198 -0.95 24.11 -19.16
CA GLY A 198 -0.11 25.29 -18.97
C GLY A 198 1.07 25.10 -17.99
N LYS A 199 1.46 23.85 -17.74
CA LYS A 199 2.58 23.49 -16.87
C LYS A 199 3.89 23.53 -17.64
N SER A 200 4.89 24.20 -17.08
CA SER A 200 6.24 24.20 -17.65
C SER A 200 6.91 22.84 -17.48
N TRP A 201 7.57 22.36 -18.54
CA TRP A 201 8.29 21.09 -18.57
C TRP A 201 9.82 21.32 -18.58
N LYS A 202 10.56 20.52 -17.80
CA LYS A 202 11.98 20.77 -17.50
C LYS A 202 12.98 20.19 -18.50
N TYR A 203 12.56 19.34 -19.45
CA TYR A 203 13.48 18.67 -20.39
C TYR A 203 13.38 19.27 -21.79
N THR A 204 13.72 20.55 -21.94
CA THR A 204 13.63 21.28 -23.21
C THR A 204 14.99 21.49 -23.88
N SER A 205 16.09 21.15 -23.22
CA SER A 205 17.46 21.29 -23.72
C SER A 205 18.23 19.99 -23.60
N VAL A 206 19.07 19.71 -24.59
CA VAL A 206 19.80 18.46 -24.74
C VAL A 206 21.26 18.75 -25.01
N LEU A 207 22.13 17.98 -24.35
CA LEU A 207 23.56 17.94 -24.61
C LEU A 207 23.81 17.27 -25.96
N VAL A 208 24.22 18.04 -26.97
CA VAL A 208 24.52 17.52 -28.31
C VAL A 208 26.00 17.23 -28.50
N ASN A 209 26.86 17.97 -27.82
CA ASN A 209 28.29 17.73 -27.77
C ASN A 209 28.81 17.86 -26.32
N PRO A 210 29.34 16.79 -25.71
CA PRO A 210 29.88 16.84 -24.36
C PRO A 210 31.18 17.62 -24.23
N GLY A 211 31.77 18.06 -25.34
CA GLY A 211 33.05 18.77 -25.38
C GLY A 211 34.24 17.88 -25.02
N GLU A 212 35.42 18.48 -25.00
CA GLU A 212 36.68 17.79 -24.69
C GLU A 212 36.86 17.60 -23.18
N LYS A 213 37.51 16.50 -22.78
CA LYS A 213 37.84 16.24 -21.37
C LYS A 213 39.24 16.76 -21.06
N GLU A 214 39.32 17.70 -20.14
CA GLU A 214 40.58 18.15 -19.55
C GLU A 214 40.65 17.62 -18.11
N TYR A 215 41.62 16.77 -17.81
CA TYR A 215 41.83 16.29 -16.44
C TYR A 215 42.32 17.43 -15.55
N ILE A 216 41.68 17.62 -14.40
CA ILE A 216 42.02 18.71 -13.46
C ILE A 216 42.47 18.22 -12.08
N GLY A 217 42.24 16.95 -11.75
CA GLY A 217 42.68 16.37 -10.48
C GLY A 217 41.85 15.15 -10.09
N SER A 218 42.16 14.58 -8.93
CA SER A 218 41.38 13.48 -8.35
C SER A 218 41.08 13.73 -6.87
N THR A 219 40.01 13.11 -6.39
CA THR A 219 39.59 13.06 -4.99
C THR A 219 39.24 11.62 -4.63
N VAL A 220 38.81 11.35 -3.39
CA VAL A 220 38.40 10.01 -2.94
C VAL A 220 36.94 10.00 -2.49
N ASP A 221 36.23 8.90 -2.72
CA ASP A 221 34.89 8.68 -2.17
C ASP A 221 34.91 8.30 -0.68
N GLY A 222 33.73 8.02 -0.11
CA GLY A 222 33.59 7.61 1.30
C GLY A 222 34.25 6.28 1.66
N ASP A 223 34.55 5.45 0.65
CA ASP A 223 35.21 4.15 0.79
C ASP A 223 36.70 4.20 0.36
N GLY A 224 37.21 5.39 0.01
CA GLY A 224 38.60 5.63 -0.37
C GLY A 224 38.94 5.40 -1.85
N ASN A 225 37.96 5.16 -2.73
CA ASN A 225 38.20 4.97 -4.16
C ASN A 225 38.47 6.29 -4.89
N GLU A 226 39.40 6.28 -5.86
CA GLU A 226 39.76 7.48 -6.63
C GLU A 226 38.62 7.94 -7.57
N ILE A 227 38.18 9.18 -7.38
CA ILE A 227 37.30 9.91 -8.27
C ILE A 227 38.12 10.90 -9.09
N LYS A 228 38.20 10.69 -10.42
CA LYS A 228 38.87 11.62 -11.34
C LYS A 228 37.93 12.76 -11.74
N ILE A 229 38.41 13.98 -11.61
CA ILE A 229 37.69 15.21 -11.94
C ILE A 229 38.18 15.73 -13.29
N TYR A 230 37.22 15.99 -14.19
CA TYR A 230 37.48 16.52 -15.53
C TYR A 230 36.71 17.82 -15.74
N LYS A 231 37.38 18.85 -16.25
CA LYS A 231 36.75 20.02 -16.85
C LYS A 231 36.32 19.68 -18.28
N ARG A 232 35.18 20.20 -18.71
CA ARG A 232 34.70 20.10 -20.09
C ARG A 232 34.79 21.45 -20.78
N SER A 233 35.48 21.52 -21.91
CA SER A 233 35.57 22.69 -22.77
C SER A 233 34.81 22.43 -24.08
N GLY A 234 34.15 23.45 -24.63
CA GLY A 234 33.38 23.31 -25.88
C GLY A 234 32.08 22.51 -25.77
N VAL A 235 31.43 22.52 -24.59
CA VAL A 235 30.12 21.89 -24.40
C VAL A 235 29.06 22.58 -25.25
N GLU A 236 28.31 21.82 -26.05
CA GLU A 236 27.21 22.34 -26.85
C GLU A 236 25.88 21.74 -26.38
N THR A 237 24.93 22.63 -26.07
CA THR A 237 23.56 22.27 -25.74
C THR A 237 22.62 22.95 -26.72
N LEU A 238 21.60 22.23 -27.17
CA LEU A 238 20.55 22.76 -28.04
C LEU A 238 19.19 22.49 -27.42
N SER A 239 18.23 23.40 -27.63
CA SER A 239 16.84 23.11 -27.30
C SER A 239 16.30 21.98 -28.19
N ILE A 240 15.31 21.25 -27.69
CA ILE A 240 14.66 20.17 -28.43
C ILE A 240 14.07 20.68 -29.76
N ASN A 241 13.57 21.91 -29.78
CA ASN A 241 13.05 22.56 -30.98
C ASN A 241 14.15 22.87 -31.99
N GLN A 242 15.35 23.28 -31.53
CA GLN A 242 16.50 23.45 -32.40
C GLN A 242 16.99 22.13 -32.98
N VAL A 243 17.00 21.05 -32.18
CA VAL A 243 17.33 19.69 -32.65
C VAL A 243 16.31 19.22 -33.70
N ALA A 244 15.02 19.35 -33.40
CA ALA A 244 13.92 19.03 -34.31
C ALA A 244 14.07 19.76 -35.65
N LYS A 245 14.28 21.08 -35.61
CA LYS A 245 14.47 21.91 -36.82
C LYS A 245 15.74 21.54 -37.60
N ARG A 246 16.87 21.33 -36.91
CA ARG A 246 18.16 20.98 -37.54
C ARG A 246 18.09 19.65 -38.28
N GLU A 247 17.33 18.71 -37.75
CA GLU A 247 17.30 17.33 -38.23
C GLU A 247 16.04 16.97 -39.02
N GLY A 248 15.14 17.94 -39.26
CA GLY A 248 13.90 17.73 -40.00
C GLY A 248 12.91 16.79 -39.29
N LEU A 249 12.97 16.74 -37.96
CA LEU A 249 12.15 15.86 -37.11
C LEU A 249 11.00 16.64 -36.47
N THR A 250 9.92 15.94 -36.13
CA THR A 250 8.96 16.45 -35.15
C THR A 250 9.59 16.51 -33.75
N THR A 251 9.04 17.33 -32.86
CA THR A 251 9.51 17.41 -31.47
C THR A 251 9.44 16.04 -30.76
N GLN A 252 8.41 15.25 -31.05
CA GLN A 252 8.26 13.89 -30.52
C GLN A 252 9.38 12.95 -31.01
N GLU A 253 9.71 12.99 -32.30
CA GLU A 253 10.80 12.19 -32.88
C GLU A 253 12.17 12.61 -32.34
N ALA A 254 12.39 13.91 -32.14
CA ALA A 254 13.59 14.43 -31.50
C ALA A 254 13.75 13.87 -30.08
N TYR A 255 12.67 13.84 -29.28
CA TYR A 255 12.68 13.24 -27.94
C TYR A 255 12.99 11.74 -27.97
N LYS A 256 12.36 10.98 -28.87
CA LYS A 256 12.60 9.54 -29.02
C LYS A 256 14.06 9.24 -29.40
N LYS A 257 14.62 10.02 -30.32
CA LYS A 257 16.01 9.87 -30.78
C LYS A 257 17.01 10.13 -29.65
N ILE A 258 16.78 11.16 -28.84
CA ILE A 258 17.66 11.52 -27.73
C ILE A 258 17.60 10.45 -26.63
N ARG A 259 16.41 9.95 -26.30
CA ARG A 259 16.24 8.83 -25.36
C ARG A 259 17.13 7.64 -25.74
N ASN A 260 17.14 7.25 -27.01
CA ASN A 260 17.92 6.11 -27.50
C ASN A 260 19.44 6.33 -27.51
N LYS A 261 19.93 7.56 -27.34
CA LYS A 261 21.37 7.86 -27.21
C LYS A 261 21.86 7.82 -25.76
N CYS A 262 20.95 7.87 -24.79
CA CYS A 262 21.28 7.93 -23.36
C CYS A 262 21.17 6.57 -22.65
N ILE A 263 20.61 5.56 -23.33
CA ILE A 263 20.60 4.15 -22.92
C ILE A 263 21.80 3.47 -23.58
#